data_AF-A0A954N972-F1
#
_entry.id   AF-A0A954N972-F1
#
_cell.length_a   1.000
_cell.length_b   1.000
_cell.length_c   1.000
_cell.angle_alpha   90.00
_cell.angle_beta   90.00
_cell.angle_gamma   90.00
#
_symmetry.space_group_name_H-M   'P 1'
#
loop_
_entity.id
_entity.type
_entity.pdbx_description
1 polymer ?
#
loop_
_entity_poly.entity_id
_entity_poly.type
_entity_poly.pdbx_seq_one_letter_code
_entity_poly.pdbx_strand_id
1 'polypeptide(L)'
;MTVTAAAGEPPNKGNGGSKTPPSETPRVAWTTSLFAALLLAGMVVGMIALGTARRRDSVLDAQDWQPSWLSDPLGWLVGVLTQQFWMAAAFVMMGVLVPLVSAFWPHVVRVGWRWPAWLGVGVVLAAMIRWAIAGVPPGIAELIVPLAGFAFGTWMADRWVRHDWSWRRPLATLVVGLILAVGLGAILLPMAVSRRPLEIPDAQLGQEARSRLAELIDDSRPQAVDNRTLRFSEDELNTLVGVALARGGDENEARVHLDGDAMHAEASLRLPRRLFDAAYLNVAASGVVRIQNERLFVRLGKLQVGELNVPAVLLRFLSPAVVSLSMEDRDARCLVCSIDSLACDNQAVTLVLKPGELSRDVVPSLVSILGGEPNVGESTELYVRQLVETAEEAPPGDARLAHVVDVAFALAAERSATLSAKQENRAAIFALAIVFGHRDVESLVGRVTDDALRKRMRPLMGTVALRDRRDWARHWLVSAAIEATGIGDASERLGTIKEQIDAGEGGSGFSFADLAADRAGIRLAVVATRDLAQAEELQQRLARGFVVDDFCPPISDLPEGLTAAEFDERYGGADDERYRMMIAEIDARLRQCDGLK
;
A
#
# COMPACT_ATOMS: atom_id res chain seq x y z
N MET A 1 29.23 25.98 -100.36
CA MET A 1 28.43 25.51 -101.51
C MET A 1 27.02 26.03 -101.33
N THR A 2 26.66 27.06 -102.12
CA THR A 2 25.43 27.14 -102.94
C THR A 2 24.40 26.01 -102.71
N VAL A 3 23.09 26.23 -102.58
CA VAL A 3 22.25 27.18 -103.34
C VAL A 3 20.81 27.14 -102.79
N THR A 4 20.16 28.32 -102.67
CA THR A 4 18.74 28.71 -102.99
C THR A 4 17.57 27.79 -102.58
N ALA A 5 16.30 28.18 -102.36
CA ALA A 5 15.40 29.33 -102.54
C ALA A 5 14.00 28.76 -102.13
N ALA A 6 12.89 29.45 -101.90
CA ALA A 6 12.49 30.85 -101.79
C ALA A 6 11.09 30.91 -101.12
N ALA A 7 10.78 32.09 -100.57
CA ALA A 7 9.50 32.84 -100.51
C ALA A 7 8.14 32.14 -100.30
N GLY A 8 7.36 32.72 -99.36
CA GLY A 8 5.89 32.67 -99.31
C GLY A 8 5.32 33.42 -98.09
N GLU A 9 4.50 34.45 -98.32
CA GLU A 9 3.92 35.45 -97.41
C GLU A 9 3.03 34.95 -96.22
N PRO A 10 2.74 35.83 -95.22
CA PRO A 10 1.92 35.53 -94.02
C PRO A 10 0.41 35.80 -94.26
N PRO A 11 -0.56 35.28 -93.46
CA PRO A 11 -0.96 36.02 -92.24
C PRO A 11 -1.69 35.22 -91.11
N ASN A 12 -1.82 35.91 -89.96
CA ASN A 12 -2.96 35.96 -89.02
C ASN A 12 -3.26 34.86 -87.98
N LYS A 13 -3.33 35.37 -86.74
CA LYS A 13 -3.95 34.96 -85.47
C LYS A 13 -4.84 33.70 -85.45
N GLY A 14 -4.46 32.77 -84.58
CA GLY A 14 -5.31 31.75 -83.98
C GLY A 14 -5.08 31.70 -82.46
N ASN A 15 -6.18 31.78 -81.74
CA ASN A 15 -6.31 32.05 -80.31
C ASN A 15 -6.02 30.81 -79.43
N GLY A 16 -5.43 31.08 -78.25
CA GLY A 16 -5.54 30.39 -76.96
C GLY A 16 -5.91 28.90 -76.85
N GLY A 17 -5.04 28.15 -76.14
CA GLY A 17 -5.50 27.09 -75.24
C GLY A 17 -4.68 25.80 -75.22
N SER A 18 -3.45 25.82 -74.70
CA SER A 18 -2.86 24.61 -74.07
C SER A 18 -2.94 24.78 -72.56
N LYS A 19 -3.91 24.10 -71.95
CA LYS A 19 -4.00 23.92 -70.50
C LYS A 19 -2.82 23.06 -70.06
N THR A 20 -1.85 23.65 -69.39
CA THR A 20 -1.00 22.92 -68.45
C THR A 20 -1.89 22.40 -67.32
N PRO A 21 -1.77 21.12 -66.89
CA PRO A 21 -2.53 20.64 -65.74
C PRO A 21 -2.02 21.37 -64.48
N PRO A 22 -2.92 21.79 -63.57
CA PRO A 22 -2.51 22.40 -62.30
C PRO A 22 -1.83 21.34 -61.43
N SER A 23 -0.70 21.69 -60.84
CA SER A 23 -0.01 20.89 -59.83
C SER A 23 -0.97 20.52 -58.68
N GLU A 24 -1.24 19.23 -58.49
CA GLU A 24 -2.10 18.66 -57.43
C GLU A 24 -1.50 18.75 -56.00
N THR A 25 -0.63 19.71 -55.72
CA THR A 25 0.12 19.77 -54.45
C THR A 25 -0.60 20.40 -53.23
N PRO A 26 -1.63 21.28 -53.33
CA PRO A 26 -2.25 21.86 -52.13
C PRO A 26 -3.36 21.00 -51.49
N ARG A 27 -4.08 20.18 -52.27
CA ARG A 27 -5.19 19.35 -51.73
C ARG A 27 -4.70 18.17 -50.88
N VAL A 28 -3.60 17.53 -51.28
CA VAL A 28 -3.01 16.39 -50.56
C VAL A 28 -2.38 16.84 -49.22
N ALA A 29 -1.79 18.03 -49.18
CA ALA A 29 -1.27 18.62 -47.93
C ALA A 29 -2.40 18.98 -46.94
N TRP A 30 -3.58 19.36 -47.44
CA TRP A 30 -4.72 19.74 -46.61
C TRP A 30 -5.41 18.52 -45.99
N THR A 31 -5.60 17.45 -46.76
CA THR A 31 -6.21 16.20 -46.28
C THR A 31 -5.33 15.48 -45.26
N THR A 32 -4.01 15.44 -45.48
CA THR A 32 -3.04 14.86 -44.54
C THR A 32 -2.97 15.61 -43.21
N SER A 33 -3.02 16.96 -43.26
CA SER A 33 -3.01 17.79 -42.06
C SER A 33 -4.31 17.70 -41.26
N LEU A 34 -5.47 17.64 -41.94
CA LEU A 34 -6.78 17.45 -41.29
C LEU A 34 -6.86 16.08 -40.62
N PHE A 35 -6.36 15.03 -41.28
CA PHE A 35 -6.29 13.68 -40.74
C PHE A 35 -5.37 13.60 -39.52
N ALA A 36 -4.19 14.25 -39.56
CA ALA A 36 -3.28 14.32 -38.42
C ALA A 36 -3.89 15.08 -37.22
N ALA A 37 -4.68 16.13 -37.47
CA ALA A 37 -5.38 16.88 -36.42
C ALA A 37 -6.48 16.04 -35.74
N LEU A 38 -7.26 15.28 -36.53
CA LEU A 38 -8.26 14.36 -36.00
C LEU A 38 -7.64 13.22 -35.19
N LEU A 39 -6.50 12.67 -35.65
CA LEU A 39 -5.74 11.66 -34.91
C LEU A 39 -5.19 12.21 -33.59
N LEU A 40 -4.61 13.42 -33.60
CA LEU A 40 -4.10 14.07 -32.40
C LEU A 40 -5.23 14.31 -31.39
N ALA A 41 -6.38 14.84 -31.84
CA ALA A 41 -7.55 15.05 -30.99
C ALA A 41 -8.08 13.72 -30.40
N GLY A 42 -8.17 12.68 -31.23
CA GLY A 42 -8.56 11.33 -30.79
C GLY A 42 -7.61 10.74 -29.77
N MET A 43 -6.29 10.92 -29.91
CA MET A 43 -5.29 10.48 -28.94
C MET A 43 -5.37 11.25 -27.61
N VAL A 44 -5.60 12.56 -27.65
CA VAL A 44 -5.76 13.38 -26.44
C VAL A 44 -7.01 12.94 -25.68
N VAL A 45 -8.15 12.82 -26.37
CA VAL A 45 -9.41 12.35 -25.77
C VAL A 45 -9.26 10.92 -25.25
N GLY A 46 -8.62 10.03 -26.03
CA GLY A 46 -8.38 8.65 -25.64
C GLY A 46 -7.49 8.51 -24.41
N MET A 47 -6.41 9.30 -24.29
CA MET A 47 -5.56 9.31 -23.09
C MET A 47 -6.29 9.85 -21.87
N ILE A 48 -7.10 10.90 -22.02
CA ILE A 48 -7.91 11.44 -20.92
C ILE A 48 -8.97 10.42 -20.50
N ALA A 49 -9.69 9.80 -21.44
CA ALA A 49 -10.70 8.78 -21.18
C ALA A 49 -10.09 7.54 -20.51
N LEU A 50 -8.97 7.02 -21.03
CA LEU A 50 -8.29 5.86 -20.46
C LEU A 50 -7.67 6.17 -19.10
N GLY A 51 -7.11 7.38 -18.91
CA GLY A 51 -6.55 7.81 -17.64
C GLY A 51 -7.61 8.04 -16.56
N THR A 52 -8.75 8.64 -16.93
CA THR A 52 -9.89 8.82 -16.01
C THR A 52 -10.61 7.50 -15.73
N ALA A 53 -10.73 6.60 -16.71
CA ALA A 53 -11.24 5.24 -16.52
C ALA A 53 -10.31 4.46 -15.58
N ARG A 54 -8.99 4.44 -15.81
CA ARG A 54 -8.03 3.83 -14.89
C ARG A 54 -8.04 4.46 -13.50
N ARG A 55 -8.30 5.76 -13.37
CA ARG A 55 -8.47 6.39 -12.05
C ARG A 55 -9.75 5.89 -11.36
N ARG A 56 -10.82 5.70 -12.12
CA ARG A 56 -12.11 5.19 -11.62
C ARG A 56 -12.04 3.70 -11.29
N ASP A 57 -11.40 2.92 -12.15
CA ASP A 57 -11.11 1.50 -11.95
C ASP A 57 -10.09 1.34 -10.83
N SER A 58 -9.04 2.17 -10.68
CA SER A 58 -8.17 2.12 -9.48
C SER A 58 -8.89 2.47 -8.17
N VAL A 59 -10.05 3.11 -8.25
CA VAL A 59 -10.93 3.37 -7.10
C VAL A 59 -11.91 2.20 -6.88
N LEU A 60 -12.16 1.36 -7.91
CA LEU A 60 -13.07 0.21 -7.88
C LEU A 60 -12.32 -1.15 -7.73
N ASP A 61 -11.20 -1.36 -8.43
CA ASP A 61 -10.14 -2.38 -8.28
C ASP A 61 -9.21 -2.13 -7.08
N ALA A 62 -9.47 -1.12 -6.25
CA ALA A 62 -8.85 -0.99 -4.92
C ALA A 62 -9.14 -2.19 -3.98
N GLN A 63 -9.92 -3.13 -4.49
CA GLN A 63 -10.38 -4.38 -3.91
C GLN A 63 -9.32 -5.52 -3.99
N ASP A 64 -8.33 -5.44 -4.90
CA ASP A 64 -7.27 -6.46 -5.06
C ASP A 64 -5.84 -5.89 -5.04
N TRP A 65 -5.66 -4.65 -4.58
CA TRP A 65 -4.34 -4.00 -4.63
C TRP A 65 -3.45 -4.40 -3.45
N GLN A 66 -2.61 -5.41 -3.68
CA GLN A 66 -1.47 -5.72 -2.82
C GLN A 66 -0.43 -4.58 -2.93
N PRO A 67 0.13 -4.05 -1.82
CA PRO A 67 1.31 -3.18 -1.88
C PRO A 67 2.51 -4.00 -2.34
N SER A 68 2.60 -4.19 -3.65
CA SER A 68 3.62 -5.00 -4.31
C SER A 68 5.02 -4.51 -4.00
N TRP A 69 5.27 -3.26 -3.60
CA TRP A 69 6.64 -2.83 -3.29
C TRP A 69 7.23 -3.46 -2.03
N LEU A 70 6.42 -3.90 -1.07
CA LEU A 70 6.86 -4.57 0.17
C LEU A 70 7.08 -6.07 -0.03
N SER A 71 6.28 -6.72 -0.89
CA SER A 71 6.32 -8.17 -1.13
C SER A 71 6.99 -8.58 -2.46
N ASP A 72 6.88 -7.75 -3.49
CA ASP A 72 7.50 -7.89 -4.84
C ASP A 72 7.95 -6.51 -5.41
N PRO A 73 9.00 -5.89 -4.84
CA PRO A 73 9.51 -4.60 -5.29
C PRO A 73 9.86 -4.55 -6.78
N LEU A 74 10.13 -5.71 -7.40
CA LEU A 74 10.43 -5.84 -8.82
C LEU A 74 9.18 -5.76 -9.67
N GLY A 75 8.11 -6.48 -9.34
CA GLY A 75 6.82 -6.40 -10.02
C GLY A 75 6.27 -4.97 -9.99
N TRP A 76 6.37 -4.30 -8.83
CA TRP A 76 6.03 -2.88 -8.70
C TRP A 76 6.88 -1.99 -9.61
N LEU A 77 8.22 -2.11 -9.55
CA LEU A 77 9.12 -1.31 -10.37
C LEU A 77 8.86 -1.53 -11.88
N VAL A 78 8.65 -2.78 -12.29
CA VAL A 78 8.30 -3.14 -13.68
C VAL A 78 6.97 -2.52 -14.07
N GLY A 79 5.96 -2.54 -13.19
CA GLY A 79 4.67 -1.89 -13.41
C GLY A 79 4.82 -0.38 -13.64
N VAL A 80 5.55 0.30 -12.75
CA VAL A 80 5.87 1.73 -12.88
C VAL A 80 6.61 2.01 -14.17
N LEU A 81 7.68 1.26 -14.48
CA LEU A 81 8.47 1.43 -15.70
C LEU A 81 7.64 1.19 -16.96
N THR A 82 6.74 0.21 -16.93
CA THR A 82 5.83 -0.10 -18.05
C THR A 82 4.84 1.04 -18.28
N GLN A 83 4.28 1.61 -17.21
CA GLN A 83 3.41 2.77 -17.29
C GLN A 83 4.14 3.99 -17.86
N GLN A 84 5.36 4.27 -17.38
CA GLN A 84 6.19 5.37 -17.88
C GLN A 84 6.56 5.15 -19.36
N PHE A 85 6.83 3.92 -19.78
CA PHE A 85 7.13 3.57 -21.16
C PHE A 85 5.95 3.87 -22.10
N TRP A 86 4.75 3.39 -21.76
CA TRP A 86 3.55 3.64 -22.59
C TRP A 86 3.20 5.12 -22.67
N MET A 87 3.38 5.85 -21.56
CA MET A 87 3.20 7.30 -21.54
C MET A 87 4.22 7.99 -22.45
N ALA A 88 5.50 7.64 -22.37
CA ALA A 88 6.52 8.17 -23.29
C ALA A 88 6.16 7.87 -24.75
N ALA A 89 5.75 6.63 -25.07
CA ALA A 89 5.38 6.22 -26.42
C ALA A 89 4.19 7.02 -26.99
N ALA A 90 3.15 7.28 -26.17
CA ALA A 90 2.03 8.12 -26.56
C ALA A 90 2.49 9.55 -26.87
N PHE A 91 3.35 10.15 -26.04
CA PHE A 91 3.86 11.49 -26.30
C PHE A 91 4.82 11.56 -27.49
N VAL A 92 5.57 10.50 -27.79
CA VAL A 92 6.33 10.39 -29.06
C VAL A 92 5.40 10.50 -30.26
N MET A 93 4.29 9.76 -30.27
CA MET A 93 3.30 9.83 -31.36
C MET A 93 2.68 11.22 -31.49
N MET A 94 2.31 11.87 -30.37
CA MET A 94 1.82 13.26 -30.41
C MET A 94 2.89 14.22 -30.96
N GLY A 95 4.15 14.04 -30.56
CA GLY A 95 5.27 14.82 -31.05
C GLY A 95 5.50 14.68 -32.56
N VAL A 96 5.18 13.52 -33.15
CA VAL A 96 5.24 13.31 -34.61
C VAL A 96 4.08 14.02 -35.33
N LEU A 97 2.89 14.01 -34.72
CA LEU A 97 1.68 14.59 -35.32
C LEU A 97 1.67 16.12 -35.31
N VAL A 98 2.19 16.76 -34.25
CA VAL A 98 2.15 18.23 -34.11
C VAL A 98 2.84 18.97 -35.27
N PRO A 99 4.02 18.57 -35.75
CA PRO A 99 4.64 19.16 -36.93
C PRO A 99 3.81 18.97 -38.22
N LEU A 100 3.12 17.83 -38.38
CA LEU A 100 2.24 17.56 -39.52
C LEU A 100 0.98 18.44 -39.50
N VAL A 101 0.44 18.74 -38.31
CA VAL A 101 -0.68 19.68 -38.13
C VAL A 101 -0.23 21.13 -38.35
N SER A 102 1.03 21.47 -38.07
CA SER A 102 1.55 22.83 -38.20
C SER A 102 1.62 23.38 -39.64
N ALA A 103 1.30 22.56 -40.66
CA ALA A 103 1.08 23.00 -42.03
C ALA A 103 -0.05 24.04 -42.18
N PHE A 104 -0.95 24.13 -41.18
CA PHE A 104 -1.98 25.18 -41.07
C PHE A 104 -1.46 26.52 -40.51
N TRP A 105 -0.20 26.61 -40.05
CA TRP A 105 0.39 27.81 -39.43
C TRP A 105 1.58 28.41 -40.21
N PRO A 106 1.42 28.79 -41.49
CA PRO A 106 2.53 29.32 -42.29
C PRO A 106 3.03 30.69 -41.80
N HIS A 107 2.23 31.46 -41.05
CA HIS A 107 2.57 32.81 -40.61
C HIS A 107 3.15 32.92 -39.19
N VAL A 108 3.12 31.85 -38.40
CA VAL A 108 3.41 31.92 -36.96
C VAL A 108 4.86 31.57 -36.63
N VAL A 109 5.62 30.94 -37.55
CA VAL A 109 6.94 30.43 -37.17
C VAL A 109 8.01 30.64 -38.25
N ARG A 110 8.94 31.57 -38.00
CA ARG A 110 10.19 31.68 -38.79
C ARG A 110 10.94 30.35 -38.73
N VAL A 111 11.63 29.99 -39.82
CA VAL A 111 12.33 28.69 -39.98
C VAL A 111 13.20 28.28 -38.78
N GLY A 112 13.78 29.25 -38.04
CA GLY A 112 14.60 29.00 -36.85
C GLY A 112 13.84 28.76 -35.53
N TRP A 113 12.51 28.97 -35.47
CA TRP A 113 11.71 28.88 -34.23
C TRP A 113 10.66 27.75 -34.22
N ARG A 114 10.67 26.88 -35.24
CA ARG A 114 9.69 25.79 -35.43
C ARG A 114 9.74 24.77 -34.29
N TRP A 115 10.94 24.33 -33.94
CA TRP A 115 11.13 23.33 -32.89
C TRP A 115 10.79 23.85 -31.47
N PRO A 116 11.22 25.06 -31.05
CA PRO A 116 10.74 25.67 -29.80
C PRO A 116 9.23 25.86 -29.72
N ALA A 117 8.59 26.28 -30.81
CA ALA A 117 7.13 26.46 -30.85
C ALA A 117 6.38 25.13 -30.68
N TRP A 118 6.86 24.06 -31.31
CA TRP A 118 6.27 22.72 -31.13
C TRP A 118 6.47 22.20 -29.71
N LEU A 119 7.65 22.37 -29.12
CA LEU A 119 7.89 22.02 -27.73
C LEU A 119 6.97 22.78 -26.76
N GLY A 120 6.70 24.06 -27.03
CA GLY A 120 5.72 24.84 -26.26
C GLY A 120 4.31 24.23 -26.29
N VAL A 121 3.86 23.76 -27.46
CA VAL A 121 2.61 23.01 -27.60
C VAL A 121 2.65 21.69 -26.82
N GLY A 122 3.79 21.01 -26.82
CA GLY A 122 4.03 19.79 -26.04
C GLY A 122 3.90 20.01 -24.52
N VAL A 123 4.44 21.12 -24.00
CA VAL A 123 4.30 21.51 -22.58
C VAL A 123 2.83 21.73 -22.21
N VAL A 124 2.09 22.46 -23.04
CA VAL A 124 0.66 22.72 -22.80
C VAL A 124 -0.16 21.43 -22.86
N LEU A 125 0.07 20.57 -23.85
CA LEU A 125 -0.61 19.28 -24.00
C LEU A 125 -0.30 18.35 -22.82
N ALA A 126 0.98 18.22 -22.43
CA ALA A 126 1.39 17.39 -21.31
C ALA A 126 0.76 17.87 -20.00
N ALA A 127 0.78 19.19 -19.75
CA ALA A 127 0.18 19.77 -18.57
C ALA A 127 -1.35 19.58 -18.54
N MET A 128 -2.03 19.79 -19.67
CA MET A 128 -3.48 19.65 -19.79
C MET A 128 -3.95 18.21 -19.60
N ILE A 129 -3.28 17.24 -20.23
CA ILE A 129 -3.65 15.82 -20.14
C ILE A 129 -3.42 15.30 -18.72
N ARG A 130 -2.27 15.62 -18.11
CA ARG A 130 -1.98 15.23 -16.72
C ARG A 130 -2.97 15.88 -15.75
N TRP A 131 -3.26 17.17 -15.92
CA TRP A 131 -4.25 17.86 -15.08
C TRP A 131 -5.65 17.25 -15.23
N ALA A 132 -6.09 16.93 -16.45
CA ALA A 132 -7.38 16.31 -16.70
C ALA A 132 -7.52 14.92 -16.07
N ILE A 133 -6.43 14.15 -16.00
CA ILE A 133 -6.42 12.82 -15.38
C ILE A 133 -6.33 12.91 -13.85
N ALA A 134 -5.38 13.70 -13.33
CA ALA A 134 -5.09 13.79 -11.90
C ALA A 134 -6.06 14.70 -11.13
N GLY A 135 -6.72 15.65 -11.81
CA GLY A 135 -7.57 16.68 -11.19
C GLY A 135 -6.80 17.81 -10.50
N VAL A 136 -5.47 17.72 -10.41
CA VAL A 136 -4.56 18.70 -9.81
C VAL A 136 -3.51 19.10 -10.85
N PRO A 137 -3.04 20.38 -10.88
CA PRO A 137 -1.98 20.78 -11.79
C PRO A 137 -0.72 19.93 -11.58
N PRO A 138 -0.12 19.40 -12.67
CA PRO A 138 1.02 18.49 -12.57
C PRO A 138 2.28 19.19 -12.09
N GLY A 139 3.07 18.48 -11.27
CA GLY A 139 4.43 18.90 -10.93
C GLY A 139 5.37 18.82 -12.13
N ILE A 140 6.47 19.58 -12.09
CA ILE A 140 7.47 19.62 -13.18
C ILE A 140 8.04 18.22 -13.45
N ALA A 141 8.25 17.41 -12.41
CA ALA A 141 8.77 16.05 -12.52
C ALA A 141 7.87 15.13 -13.37
N GLU A 142 6.56 15.29 -13.23
CA GLU A 142 5.56 14.48 -13.95
C GLU A 142 5.49 14.80 -15.45
N LEU A 143 6.05 15.96 -15.85
CA LEU A 143 6.13 16.39 -17.23
C LEU A 143 7.41 15.91 -17.92
N ILE A 144 8.43 15.43 -17.20
CA ILE A 144 9.73 15.07 -17.77
C ILE A 144 9.60 13.96 -18.81
N VAL A 145 8.97 12.84 -18.45
CA VAL A 145 8.81 11.67 -19.33
C VAL A 145 7.94 12.00 -20.55
N PRO A 146 6.75 12.63 -20.39
CA PRO A 146 5.97 13.14 -21.52
C PRO A 146 6.75 14.07 -22.44
N LEU A 147 7.47 15.05 -21.87
CA LEU A 147 8.21 16.04 -22.66
C LEU A 147 9.40 15.43 -23.38
N ALA A 148 10.10 14.48 -22.78
CA ALA A 148 11.18 13.74 -23.43
C ALA A 148 10.66 12.94 -24.63
N GLY A 149 9.54 12.22 -24.46
CA GLY A 149 8.88 11.52 -25.56
C GLY A 149 8.43 12.48 -26.67
N PHE A 150 7.79 13.59 -26.30
CA PHE A 150 7.32 14.59 -27.26
C PHE A 150 8.47 15.30 -28.00
N ALA A 151 9.56 15.63 -27.32
CA ALA A 151 10.76 16.19 -27.91
C ALA A 151 11.39 15.22 -28.91
N PHE A 152 11.41 13.92 -28.58
CA PHE A 152 11.88 12.87 -29.48
C PHE A 152 10.98 12.74 -30.72
N GLY A 153 9.66 12.75 -30.54
CA GLY A 153 8.68 12.71 -31.64
C GLY A 153 8.78 13.90 -32.59
N THR A 154 8.89 15.12 -32.05
CA THR A 154 9.05 16.35 -32.85
C THR A 154 10.39 16.41 -33.57
N TRP A 155 11.46 15.93 -32.94
CA TRP A 155 12.75 15.77 -33.59
C TRP A 155 12.69 14.78 -34.76
N MET A 156 11.98 13.66 -34.59
CA MET A 156 11.78 12.67 -35.65
C MET A 156 10.99 13.27 -36.83
N ALA A 157 9.89 13.97 -36.56
CA ALA A 157 9.09 14.61 -37.60
C ALA A 157 9.83 15.77 -38.30
N ASP A 158 10.61 16.59 -37.60
CA ASP A 158 11.44 17.64 -38.21
C ASP A 158 12.44 17.06 -39.23
N ARG A 159 13.06 15.92 -38.92
CA ARG A 159 13.97 15.22 -39.83
C ARG A 159 13.25 14.61 -41.04
N TRP A 160 12.03 14.12 -40.85
CA TRP A 160 11.20 13.60 -41.94
C TRP A 160 10.81 14.71 -42.93
N VAL A 161 10.39 15.87 -42.40
CA VAL A 161 9.98 17.04 -43.20
C VAL A 161 11.15 17.61 -44.00
N ARG A 162 12.38 17.56 -43.48
CA ARG A 162 13.59 18.05 -44.17
C ARG A 162 14.13 17.13 -45.27
N HIS A 163 13.43 16.04 -45.63
CA HIS A 163 13.82 15.09 -46.69
C HIS A 163 15.22 14.45 -46.52
N ASP A 164 15.77 14.43 -45.30
CA ASP A 164 17.06 13.82 -44.95
C ASP A 164 16.85 12.45 -44.26
N TRP A 165 15.72 11.78 -44.57
CA TRP A 165 15.24 10.59 -43.88
C TRP A 165 16.01 9.34 -44.30
N SER A 166 17.08 9.03 -43.56
CA SER A 166 17.61 7.68 -43.44
C SER A 166 17.21 7.11 -42.08
N TRP A 167 16.45 6.01 -42.04
CA TRP A 167 16.02 5.34 -40.79
C TRP A 167 17.20 5.01 -39.86
N ARG A 168 18.42 4.93 -40.42
CA ARG A 168 19.66 4.58 -39.73
C ARG A 168 20.09 5.62 -38.68
N ARG A 169 19.90 6.92 -38.94
CA ARG A 169 20.35 7.99 -38.01
C ARG A 169 19.49 8.12 -36.74
N PRO A 170 18.14 8.16 -36.78
CA PRO A 170 17.31 8.19 -35.58
C PRO A 170 17.35 6.89 -34.80
N LEU A 171 17.43 5.74 -35.50
CA LEU A 171 17.68 4.47 -34.85
C LEU A 171 19.05 4.47 -34.16
N ALA A 172 20.10 5.00 -34.80
CA ALA A 172 21.41 5.14 -34.17
C ALA A 172 21.36 6.07 -32.96
N THR A 173 20.67 7.21 -33.00
CA THR A 173 20.54 8.09 -31.82
C THR A 173 19.78 7.42 -30.67
N LEU A 174 18.70 6.68 -30.96
CA LEU A 174 17.94 5.93 -29.95
C LEU A 174 18.77 4.78 -29.39
N VAL A 175 19.47 4.03 -30.23
CA VAL A 175 20.37 2.94 -29.83
C VAL A 175 21.54 3.49 -29.01
N VAL A 176 22.16 4.59 -29.42
CA VAL A 176 23.23 5.25 -28.65
C VAL A 176 22.68 5.78 -27.32
N GLY A 177 21.49 6.39 -27.32
CA GLY A 177 20.83 6.85 -26.09
C GLY A 177 20.50 5.70 -25.14
N LEU A 178 20.01 4.58 -25.66
CA LEU A 178 19.76 3.35 -24.90
C LEU A 178 21.06 2.75 -24.37
N ILE A 179 22.12 2.67 -25.19
CA ILE A 179 23.44 2.20 -24.77
C ILE A 179 24.02 3.10 -23.68
N LEU A 180 23.87 4.42 -23.81
CA LEU A 180 24.30 5.37 -22.78
C LEU A 180 23.48 5.22 -21.50
N ALA A 181 22.16 5.02 -21.59
CA ALA A 181 21.29 4.80 -20.44
C ALA A 181 21.61 3.46 -19.74
N VAL A 182 21.81 2.39 -20.51
CA VAL A 182 22.21 1.07 -20.00
C VAL A 182 23.62 1.13 -19.41
N GLY A 183 24.56 1.81 -20.06
CA GLY A 183 25.92 2.01 -19.56
C GLY A 183 25.95 2.84 -18.27
N LEU A 184 25.15 3.91 -18.21
CA LEU A 184 24.96 4.71 -17.00
C LEU A 184 24.33 3.85 -15.88
N GLY A 185 23.30 3.07 -16.20
CA GLY A 185 22.69 2.12 -15.26
C GLY A 185 23.68 1.08 -14.76
N ALA A 186 24.52 0.53 -15.64
CA ALA A 186 25.56 -0.44 -15.29
C ALA A 186 26.66 0.15 -14.39
N ILE A 187 26.89 1.47 -14.45
CA ILE A 187 27.81 2.19 -13.56
C ILE A 187 27.14 2.54 -12.23
N LEU A 188 25.89 3.01 -12.26
CA LEU A 188 25.16 3.47 -11.08
C LEU A 188 24.69 2.31 -10.19
N LEU A 189 24.25 1.19 -10.78
CA LEU A 189 23.69 0.06 -10.04
C LEU A 189 24.70 -0.55 -9.03
N PRO A 190 25.97 -0.81 -9.38
CA PRO A 190 26.96 -1.25 -8.40
C PRO A 190 27.28 -0.22 -7.31
N MET A 191 27.09 1.07 -7.57
CA MET A 191 27.29 2.13 -6.56
C MET A 191 26.09 2.30 -5.63
N ALA A 192 24.88 2.02 -6.13
CA ALA A 192 23.65 2.02 -5.33
C ALA A 192 23.59 0.82 -4.38
N VAL A 193 24.22 -0.29 -4.76
CA VAL A 193 24.12 -1.58 -4.09
C VAL A 193 25.41 -1.88 -3.29
N SER A 194 25.25 -2.12 -2.00
CA SER A 194 26.35 -2.41 -1.07
C SER A 194 26.41 -3.89 -0.71
N ARG A 195 27.60 -4.43 -0.37
CA ARG A 195 27.76 -5.82 0.11
C ARG A 195 27.66 -5.95 1.63
N ARG A 196 27.51 -4.83 2.33
CA ARG A 196 27.41 -4.76 3.79
C ARG A 196 26.17 -3.95 4.16
N PRO A 197 25.42 -4.38 5.18
CA PRO A 197 24.36 -3.56 5.73
C PRO A 197 24.95 -2.28 6.32
N LEU A 198 24.11 -1.26 6.46
CA LEU A 198 24.47 -0.08 7.23
C LEU A 198 24.61 -0.51 8.69
N GLU A 199 25.70 -0.16 9.37
CA GLU A 199 25.86 -0.47 10.80
C GLU A 199 24.92 0.43 11.61
N ILE A 200 23.68 -0.03 11.78
CA ILE A 200 22.69 0.59 12.64
C ILE A 200 22.86 -0.09 14.01
N PRO A 201 23.42 0.58 15.04
CA PRO A 201 23.52 -0.01 16.38
C PRO A 201 22.18 -0.64 16.79
N ASP A 202 22.21 -1.89 17.22
CA ASP A 202 21.02 -2.69 17.51
C ASP A 202 19.99 -1.84 18.26
N ALA A 203 18.94 -1.42 17.53
CA ALA A 203 17.78 -0.88 18.19
C ALA A 203 17.19 -2.11 18.85
N GLN A 204 17.46 -2.30 20.14
CA GLN A 204 16.72 -3.23 20.97
C GLN A 204 15.25 -2.98 20.62
N LEU A 205 14.68 -3.81 19.75
CA LEU A 205 13.35 -3.65 19.20
C LEU A 205 12.43 -3.86 20.39
N GLY A 206 12.15 -2.75 21.05
CA GLY A 206 11.80 -2.72 22.44
C GLY A 206 10.51 -3.47 22.64
N GLN A 207 10.59 -4.53 23.43
CA GLN A 207 9.42 -5.11 24.06
C GLN A 207 8.58 -3.98 24.72
N GLU A 208 9.25 -2.94 25.25
CA GLU A 208 8.68 -1.68 25.77
C GLU A 208 8.01 -0.73 24.76
N ALA A 209 8.31 -0.80 23.46
CA ALA A 209 7.66 0.03 22.46
C ALA A 209 6.49 -0.70 21.79
N ARG A 210 6.60 -2.03 21.71
CA ARG A 210 5.49 -2.93 21.38
C ARG A 210 4.36 -2.86 22.42
N SER A 211 4.73 -2.79 23.70
CA SER A 211 3.80 -2.65 24.82
C SER A 211 2.97 -1.38 24.74
N ARG A 212 3.64 -0.24 24.50
CA ARG A 212 2.97 1.05 24.40
C ARG A 212 2.13 1.19 23.14
N LEU A 213 2.49 0.48 22.06
CA LEU A 213 1.64 0.41 20.88
C LEU A 213 0.33 -0.33 21.16
N ALA A 214 0.39 -1.40 21.96
CA ALA A 214 -0.80 -2.07 22.46
C ALA A 214 -1.62 -1.14 23.37
N GLU A 215 -0.97 -0.32 24.21
CA GLU A 215 -1.63 0.70 25.05
C GLU A 215 -2.32 1.80 24.22
N LEU A 216 -1.71 2.24 23.11
CA LEU A 216 -2.32 3.19 22.17
C LEU A 216 -3.54 2.61 21.46
N ILE A 217 -3.49 1.33 21.10
CA ILE A 217 -4.64 0.58 20.56
C ILE A 217 -5.71 0.41 21.64
N ASP A 218 -5.33 0.23 22.89
CA ASP A 218 -6.25 0.05 24.02
C ASP A 218 -6.99 1.35 24.39
N ASP A 219 -6.31 2.49 24.39
CA ASP A 219 -6.95 3.80 24.59
C ASP A 219 -7.79 4.24 23.37
N SER A 220 -7.88 3.45 22.30
CA SER A 220 -8.62 3.81 21.06
C SER A 220 -10.15 3.88 21.21
N ARG A 221 -10.68 3.93 22.44
CA ARG A 221 -12.10 4.15 22.69
C ARG A 221 -12.59 5.37 21.90
N PRO A 222 -13.70 5.27 21.16
CA PRO A 222 -14.24 6.38 20.39
C PRO A 222 -14.79 7.46 21.33
N GLN A 223 -13.94 8.38 21.79
CA GLN A 223 -14.39 9.64 22.38
C GLN A 223 -14.74 10.59 21.24
N ALA A 224 -16.04 10.80 21.07
CA ALA A 224 -16.65 11.38 19.88
C ALA A 224 -16.52 12.91 19.75
N VAL A 225 -15.73 13.60 20.59
CA VAL A 225 -15.91 15.05 20.76
C VAL A 225 -14.65 15.88 20.46
N ASP A 226 -13.43 15.40 20.72
CA ASP A 226 -12.23 16.23 20.61
C ASP A 226 -11.12 15.61 19.74
N ASN A 227 -10.29 16.49 19.16
CA ASN A 227 -9.08 16.10 18.44
C ASN A 227 -8.13 15.37 19.41
N ARG A 228 -7.67 14.18 19.03
CA ARG A 228 -6.69 13.45 19.83
C ARG A 228 -5.29 13.82 19.40
N THR A 229 -4.45 14.16 20.38
CA THR A 229 -3.04 14.42 20.14
C THR A 229 -2.23 13.22 20.58
N LEU A 230 -1.57 12.56 19.63
CA LEU A 230 -0.61 11.49 19.88
C LEU A 230 0.79 12.05 19.77
N ARG A 231 1.66 11.70 20.71
CA ARG A 231 3.07 12.12 20.71
C ARG A 231 3.93 10.87 20.70
N PHE A 232 4.73 10.71 19.66
CA PHE A 232 5.67 9.61 19.51
C PHE A 232 7.09 10.13 19.69
N SER A 233 7.80 9.58 20.66
CA SER A 233 9.25 9.74 20.82
C SER A 233 10.01 9.10 19.67
N GLU A 234 11.29 9.46 19.55
CA GLU A 234 12.18 8.87 18.55
C GLU A 234 12.28 7.34 18.65
N ASP A 235 12.38 6.80 19.88
CA ASP A 235 12.47 5.34 20.12
C ASP A 235 11.20 4.59 19.68
N GLU A 236 10.03 5.21 19.87
CA GLU A 236 8.74 4.64 19.44
C GLU A 236 8.61 4.63 17.91
N LEU A 237 9.04 5.71 17.25
CA LEU A 237 9.08 5.78 15.78
C LEU A 237 10.05 4.74 15.20
N ASN A 238 11.22 4.57 15.84
CA ASN A 238 12.19 3.56 15.47
C ASN A 238 11.62 2.15 15.56
N THR A 239 10.82 1.87 16.59
CA THR A 239 10.18 0.56 16.73
C THR A 239 9.13 0.34 15.65
N LEU A 240 8.27 1.33 15.40
CA LEU A 240 7.24 1.25 14.36
C LEU A 240 7.84 0.99 12.97
N VAL A 241 8.87 1.76 12.62
CA VAL A 241 9.57 1.65 11.35
C VAL A 241 10.34 0.34 11.26
N GLY A 242 10.98 -0.10 12.34
CA GLY A 242 11.70 -1.37 12.41
C GLY A 242 10.77 -2.58 12.22
N VAL A 243 9.61 -2.61 12.89
CA VAL A 243 8.60 -3.68 12.72
C VAL A 243 8.05 -3.67 11.29
N ALA A 244 7.76 -2.51 10.73
CA ALA A 244 7.26 -2.40 9.35
C ALA A 244 8.30 -2.92 8.32
N LEU A 245 9.60 -2.67 8.55
CA LEU A 245 10.66 -3.02 7.60
C LEU A 245 11.20 -4.44 7.74
N ALA A 246 11.19 -5.01 8.95
CA ALA A 246 11.52 -6.43 9.17
C ALA A 246 10.65 -7.38 8.31
N ARG A 247 9.48 -6.91 7.86
CA ARG A 247 8.60 -7.66 6.94
C ARG A 247 9.20 -7.92 5.57
N GLY A 248 10.04 -7.03 5.07
CA GLY A 248 10.73 -7.23 3.79
C GLY A 248 11.91 -8.20 3.88
N GLY A 249 12.21 -8.72 5.08
CA GLY A 249 13.29 -9.67 5.37
C GLY A 249 13.91 -9.42 6.74
N ASP A 250 14.30 -10.51 7.43
CA ASP A 250 14.85 -10.49 8.80
C ASP A 250 16.16 -9.68 8.95
N GLU A 251 16.80 -9.32 7.84
CA GLU A 251 18.03 -8.51 7.81
C GLU A 251 17.78 -7.07 7.34
N ASN A 252 16.52 -6.66 7.25
CA ASN A 252 16.17 -5.27 6.98
C ASN A 252 16.19 -4.48 8.28
N GLU A 253 16.91 -3.37 8.26
CA GLU A 253 17.05 -2.52 9.42
C GLU A 253 16.75 -1.07 9.02
N ALA A 254 16.22 -0.31 9.96
CA ALA A 254 16.06 1.12 9.78
C ALA A 254 16.06 1.88 11.09
N ARG A 255 16.39 3.16 10.97
CA ARG A 255 16.36 4.14 12.03
C ARG A 255 15.87 5.48 11.52
N VAL A 256 15.20 6.19 12.39
CA VAL A 256 14.74 7.55 12.28
C VAL A 256 15.31 8.32 13.46
N HIS A 257 15.99 9.42 13.17
CA HIS A 257 16.44 10.42 14.13
C HIS A 257 15.71 11.74 13.87
N LEU A 258 15.31 12.43 14.93
CA LEU A 258 14.64 13.72 14.86
C LEU A 258 15.66 14.83 15.15
N ASP A 259 15.83 15.76 14.22
CA ASP A 259 16.71 16.93 14.35
C ASP A 259 15.92 18.20 14.01
N GLY A 260 15.34 18.84 15.02
CA GLY A 260 14.49 20.02 14.85
C GLY A 260 13.21 19.69 14.11
N ASP A 261 13.00 20.41 13.01
CA ASP A 261 11.88 20.17 12.10
C ASP A 261 12.22 19.13 11.01
N ALA A 262 13.46 18.64 10.98
CA ALA A 262 13.94 17.65 10.03
C ALA A 262 13.99 16.26 10.64
N MET A 263 13.67 15.27 9.81
CA MET A 263 13.74 13.86 10.11
C MET A 263 14.87 13.26 9.28
N HIS A 264 15.72 12.47 9.93
CA HIS A 264 16.83 11.73 9.34
C HIS A 264 16.47 10.26 9.38
N ALA A 265 16.22 9.67 8.21
CA ALA A 265 15.87 8.26 8.08
C ALA A 265 17.00 7.50 7.39
N GLU A 266 17.43 6.41 7.99
CA GLU A 266 18.44 5.48 7.48
C GLU A 266 17.80 4.10 7.39
N ALA A 267 17.98 3.42 6.28
CA ALA A 267 17.45 2.08 6.07
C ALA A 267 18.46 1.22 5.30
N SER A 268 18.56 -0.05 5.68
CA SER A 268 19.31 -1.07 4.96
C SER A 268 18.34 -2.17 4.55
N LEU A 269 18.16 -2.36 3.25
CA LEU A 269 17.22 -3.32 2.68
C LEU A 269 17.99 -4.44 2.00
N ARG A 270 17.74 -5.70 2.39
CA ARG A 270 18.34 -6.84 1.70
C ARG A 270 17.69 -7.06 0.34
N LEU A 271 18.49 -7.14 -0.70
CA LEU A 271 18.01 -7.41 -2.06
C LEU A 271 17.78 -8.92 -2.28
N PRO A 272 16.83 -9.29 -3.16
CA PRO A 272 16.54 -10.69 -3.46
C PRO A 272 17.77 -11.43 -4.02
N ARG A 273 18.16 -12.54 -3.37
CA ARG A 273 19.32 -13.37 -3.75
C ARG A 273 19.28 -13.91 -5.19
N ARG A 274 18.10 -13.94 -5.82
CA ARG A 274 17.93 -14.41 -7.21
C ARG A 274 18.59 -13.51 -8.24
N LEU A 275 18.73 -12.21 -7.96
CA LEU A 275 19.27 -11.21 -8.89
C LEU A 275 20.61 -10.63 -8.44
N PHE A 276 20.86 -10.59 -7.13
CA PHE A 276 22.05 -9.99 -6.56
C PHE A 276 22.67 -10.92 -5.51
N ASP A 277 23.97 -11.19 -5.61
CA ASP A 277 24.71 -11.99 -4.62
C ASP A 277 24.83 -11.23 -3.30
N ALA A 278 23.98 -11.58 -2.32
CA ALA A 278 24.03 -11.10 -0.93
C ALA A 278 24.26 -9.58 -0.81
N ALA A 279 23.37 -8.82 -1.45
CA ALA A 279 23.48 -7.38 -1.58
C ALA A 279 22.44 -6.62 -0.75
N TYR A 280 22.80 -5.41 -0.35
CA TYR A 280 21.98 -4.47 0.42
C TYR A 280 21.80 -3.18 -0.34
N LEU A 281 20.61 -2.60 -0.24
CA LEU A 281 20.32 -1.24 -0.67
C LEU A 281 20.30 -0.36 0.59
N ASN A 282 21.38 0.40 0.78
CA ASN A 282 21.50 1.33 1.89
C ASN A 282 20.94 2.68 1.46
N VAL A 283 19.96 3.20 2.19
CA VAL A 283 19.33 4.49 1.89
C VAL A 283 19.44 5.38 3.12
N ALA A 284 19.98 6.58 2.96
CA ALA A 284 19.97 7.60 3.98
C ALA A 284 19.31 8.87 3.43
N ALA A 285 18.24 9.33 4.06
CA ALA A 285 17.49 10.49 3.66
C ALA A 285 17.37 11.45 4.84
N SER A 286 17.45 12.74 4.57
CA SER A 286 17.05 13.76 5.55
C SER A 286 16.10 14.76 4.93
N GLY A 287 15.10 15.20 5.66
CA GLY A 287 14.09 16.12 5.13
C GLY A 287 13.03 16.52 6.13
N VAL A 288 12.20 17.48 5.73
CA VAL A 288 11.07 17.94 6.54
C VAL A 288 9.80 17.26 6.04
N VAL A 289 9.07 16.62 6.95
CA VAL A 289 7.76 16.01 6.70
C VAL A 289 6.72 16.76 7.52
N ARG A 290 5.67 17.24 6.87
CA ARG A 290 4.54 17.91 7.52
C ARG A 290 3.23 17.46 6.91
N ILE A 291 2.21 17.32 7.74
CA ILE A 291 0.83 17.14 7.29
C ILE A 291 0.06 18.36 7.77
N GLN A 292 -0.66 19.01 6.86
CA GLN A 292 -1.57 20.12 7.18
C GLN A 292 -2.79 20.03 6.27
N ASN A 293 -3.99 20.05 6.84
CA ASN A 293 -5.26 19.99 6.10
C ASN A 293 -5.29 18.79 5.12
N GLU A 294 -4.96 17.59 5.59
CA GLU A 294 -4.96 16.34 4.81
C GLU A 294 -3.94 16.29 3.65
N ARG A 295 -2.99 17.23 3.61
CA ARG A 295 -1.96 17.27 2.57
C ARG A 295 -0.60 16.95 3.17
N LEU A 296 0.01 15.92 2.61
CA LEU A 296 1.38 15.53 2.90
C LEU A 296 2.35 16.46 2.15
N PHE A 297 3.24 17.11 2.91
CA PHE A 297 4.34 17.91 2.40
C PHE A 297 5.66 17.24 2.81
N VAL A 298 6.41 16.76 1.82
CA VAL A 298 7.75 16.20 2.03
C VAL A 298 8.75 17.08 1.29
N ARG A 299 9.80 17.52 1.99
CA ARG A 299 10.93 18.24 1.39
C ARG A 299 12.22 17.53 1.76
N LEU A 300 12.81 16.82 0.80
CA LEU A 300 14.10 16.16 0.96
C LEU A 300 15.23 17.20 0.98
N GLY A 301 16.01 17.20 2.05
CA GLY A 301 17.25 17.98 2.20
C GLY A 301 18.47 17.23 1.68
N LYS A 302 18.58 15.93 1.97
CA LYS A 302 19.63 15.02 1.47
C LYS A 302 19.02 13.66 1.15
N LEU A 303 19.56 12.99 0.14
CA LEU A 303 19.27 11.58 -0.17
C LEU A 303 20.55 10.93 -0.67
N GLN A 304 20.91 9.83 -0.05
CA GLN A 304 22.03 8.98 -0.40
C GLN A 304 21.50 7.55 -0.59
N VAL A 305 21.88 6.93 -1.71
CA VAL A 305 21.54 5.55 -2.03
C VAL A 305 22.85 4.80 -2.30
N GLY A 306 23.26 3.93 -1.38
CA GLY A 306 24.60 3.35 -1.36
C GLY A 306 25.67 4.43 -1.27
N GLU A 307 26.54 4.49 -2.28
CA GLU A 307 27.56 5.53 -2.42
C GLU A 307 27.08 6.75 -3.23
N LEU A 308 25.88 6.68 -3.81
CA LEU A 308 25.33 7.74 -4.66
C LEU A 308 24.66 8.84 -3.83
N ASN A 309 25.32 9.99 -3.77
CA ASN A 309 24.72 11.21 -3.24
C ASN A 309 23.87 11.89 -4.31
N VAL A 310 22.56 12.01 -4.06
CA VAL A 310 21.64 12.65 -5.00
C VAL A 310 21.81 14.17 -4.94
N PRO A 311 22.16 14.83 -6.07
CA PRO A 311 22.30 16.27 -6.13
C PRO A 311 21.02 17.02 -5.72
N ALA A 312 21.18 18.17 -5.04
CA ALA A 312 20.06 18.99 -4.55
C ALA A 312 19.04 19.40 -5.63
N VAL A 313 19.48 19.53 -6.88
CA VAL A 313 18.60 19.81 -8.02
C VAL A 313 17.60 18.68 -8.23
N LEU A 314 18.06 17.42 -8.17
CA LEU A 314 17.21 16.23 -8.31
C LEU A 314 16.28 16.06 -7.11
N LEU A 315 16.71 16.40 -5.89
CA LEU A 315 15.85 16.34 -4.69
C LEU A 315 14.59 17.20 -4.79
N ARG A 316 14.68 18.37 -5.44
CA ARG A 316 13.51 19.24 -5.69
C ARG A 316 12.48 18.58 -6.59
N PHE A 317 12.92 17.71 -7.51
CA PHE A 317 12.04 16.96 -8.40
C PHE A 317 11.54 15.66 -7.75
N LEU A 318 12.36 15.01 -6.92
CA LEU A 318 12.00 13.78 -6.22
C LEU A 318 11.01 14.01 -5.09
N SER A 319 11.09 15.15 -4.39
CA SER A 319 10.18 15.48 -3.27
C SER A 319 8.69 15.33 -3.61
N PRO A 320 8.16 15.98 -4.67
CA PRO A 320 6.75 15.78 -5.06
C PRO A 320 6.48 14.37 -5.60
N ALA A 321 7.46 13.70 -6.23
CA ALA A 321 7.29 12.34 -6.71
C ALA A 321 7.11 11.34 -5.57
N VAL A 322 7.87 11.49 -4.46
CA VAL A 322 7.72 10.68 -3.25
C VAL A 322 6.33 10.86 -2.64
N VAL A 323 5.82 12.09 -2.58
CA VAL A 323 4.45 12.36 -2.11
C VAL A 323 3.42 11.68 -3.01
N SER A 324 3.53 11.85 -4.34
CA SER A 324 2.57 11.24 -5.28
C SER A 324 2.57 9.71 -5.16
N LEU A 325 3.75 9.08 -5.11
CA LEU A 325 3.87 7.63 -4.93
C LEU A 325 3.33 7.15 -3.57
N SER A 326 3.59 7.90 -2.50
CA SER A 326 3.06 7.55 -1.18
C SER A 326 1.54 7.68 -1.10
N MET A 327 0.95 8.62 -1.87
CA MET A 327 -0.50 8.85 -1.91
C MET A 327 -1.24 7.95 -2.90
N GLU A 328 -0.52 7.16 -3.71
CA GLU A 328 -1.12 6.07 -4.51
C GLU A 328 -1.51 4.87 -3.62
N ASP A 329 -0.81 4.67 -2.51
CA ASP A 329 -1.12 3.64 -1.51
C ASP A 329 -2.38 4.00 -0.71
N ARG A 330 -3.35 3.07 -0.66
CA ARG A 330 -4.62 3.23 0.05
C ARG A 330 -4.41 3.44 1.54
N ASP A 331 -3.58 2.60 2.18
CA ASP A 331 -3.37 2.60 3.63
C ASP A 331 -2.62 3.87 4.04
N ALA A 332 -1.58 4.24 3.28
CA ALA A 332 -0.85 5.49 3.50
C ALA A 332 -1.73 6.72 3.29
N ARG A 333 -2.61 6.72 2.28
CA ARG A 333 -3.56 7.81 2.04
C ARG A 333 -4.61 7.91 3.15
N CYS A 334 -5.18 6.79 3.60
CA CYS A 334 -6.11 6.75 4.75
C CYS A 334 -5.44 7.30 6.02
N LEU A 335 -4.19 6.92 6.26
CA LEU A 335 -3.42 7.43 7.40
C LEU A 335 -3.14 8.94 7.29
N VAL A 336 -2.78 9.45 6.11
CA VAL A 336 -2.59 10.90 5.91
C VAL A 336 -3.89 11.69 6.01
N CYS A 337 -5.02 11.17 5.54
CA CYS A 337 -6.32 11.85 5.60
C CYS A 337 -6.93 11.91 7.02
N SER A 338 -6.57 10.95 7.88
CA SER A 338 -6.99 10.89 9.28
C SER A 338 -6.19 11.83 10.19
N ILE A 339 -4.99 12.24 9.75
CA ILE A 339 -4.14 13.20 10.45
C ILE A 339 -4.50 14.64 10.03
N ASP A 340 -4.95 15.44 11.00
CA ASP A 340 -5.23 16.87 10.81
C ASP A 340 -3.91 17.67 10.67
N SER A 341 -2.99 17.44 11.61
CA SER A 341 -1.65 18.01 11.56
C SER A 341 -0.57 17.07 12.08
N LEU A 342 0.61 17.14 11.45
CA LEU A 342 1.83 16.47 11.88
C LEU A 342 2.94 17.51 12.03
N ALA A 343 3.51 17.59 13.22
CA ALA A 343 4.65 18.43 13.54
C ALA A 343 5.78 17.60 14.15
N CYS A 344 7.00 17.89 13.72
CA CYS A 344 8.22 17.30 14.25
C CYS A 344 8.94 18.33 15.12
N ASP A 345 9.45 17.87 16.26
CA ASP A 345 10.34 18.60 17.17
C ASP A 345 11.56 17.71 17.50
N ASN A 346 12.56 18.26 18.18
CA ASN A 346 13.81 17.61 18.59
C ASN A 346 13.66 16.31 19.38
N GLN A 347 12.49 16.03 19.95
CA GLN A 347 12.29 14.87 20.84
C GLN A 347 11.10 14.01 20.46
N ALA A 348 10.19 14.50 19.62
CA ALA A 348 8.97 13.77 19.30
C ALA A 348 8.29 14.26 18.02
N VAL A 349 7.56 13.34 17.40
CA VAL A 349 6.55 13.66 16.38
C VAL A 349 5.19 13.76 17.06
N THR A 350 4.56 14.92 16.92
CA THR A 350 3.20 15.18 17.40
C THR A 350 2.22 15.06 16.25
N LEU A 351 1.24 14.16 16.38
CA LEU A 351 0.16 13.97 15.45
C LEU A 351 -1.15 14.40 16.10
N VAL A 352 -1.90 15.25 15.41
CA VAL A 352 -3.28 15.60 15.79
C VAL A 352 -4.20 14.83 14.87
N LEU A 353 -4.98 13.93 15.45
CA LEU A 353 -5.97 13.11 14.76
C LEU A 353 -7.35 13.74 14.87
N LYS A 354 -8.13 13.60 13.80
CA LYS A 354 -9.54 14.00 13.81
C LYS A 354 -10.38 13.10 14.73
N PRO A 355 -11.51 13.60 15.26
CA PRO A 355 -12.37 12.80 16.13
C PRO A 355 -12.89 11.55 15.41
N GLY A 356 -12.69 10.38 16.02
CA GLY A 356 -13.18 9.09 15.51
C GLY A 356 -12.37 8.45 14.38
N GLU A 357 -11.34 9.11 13.83
CA GLU A 357 -10.51 8.55 12.75
C GLU A 357 -9.42 7.59 13.25
N LEU A 358 -9.04 7.67 14.53
CA LEU A 358 -8.10 6.74 15.17
C LEU A 358 -8.56 5.28 15.01
N SER A 359 -9.80 4.99 15.44
CA SER A 359 -10.40 3.65 15.39
C SER A 359 -10.89 3.24 14.00
N ARG A 360 -11.08 4.19 13.08
CA ARG A 360 -11.64 3.92 11.73
C ARG A 360 -10.56 3.64 10.71
N ASP A 361 -9.49 4.42 10.72
CA ASP A 361 -8.49 4.44 9.67
C ASP A 361 -7.08 4.19 10.20
N VAL A 362 -6.69 4.79 11.33
CA VAL A 362 -5.31 4.70 11.83
C VAL A 362 -4.98 3.31 12.39
N VAL A 363 -5.78 2.80 13.34
CA VAL A 363 -5.54 1.48 13.95
C VAL A 363 -5.61 0.36 12.90
N PRO A 364 -6.62 0.30 12.01
CA PRO A 364 -6.66 -0.71 10.95
C PRO A 364 -5.47 -0.63 9.99
N SER A 365 -5.04 0.58 9.62
CA SER A 365 -3.85 0.75 8.78
C SER A 365 -2.61 0.29 9.52
N LEU A 366 -2.46 0.58 10.81
CA LEU A 366 -1.34 0.07 11.62
C LEU A 366 -1.40 -1.47 11.75
N VAL A 367 -2.57 -2.06 11.94
CA VAL A 367 -2.75 -3.53 11.96
C VAL A 367 -2.41 -4.14 10.61
N SER A 368 -2.79 -3.53 9.49
CA SER A 368 -2.38 -3.93 8.13
C SER A 368 -0.85 -3.82 7.94
N ILE A 369 -0.28 -2.67 8.31
CA ILE A 369 1.15 -2.31 8.13
C ILE A 369 2.07 -3.07 9.09
N LEU A 370 1.62 -3.45 10.28
CA LEU A 370 2.42 -4.20 11.25
C LEU A 370 2.11 -5.71 11.21
N GLY A 371 0.88 -6.09 10.89
CA GLY A 371 0.40 -7.45 11.07
C GLY A 371 0.87 -8.49 10.05
N GLY A 372 1.22 -8.12 8.83
CA GLY A 372 1.78 -9.06 7.84
C GLY A 372 1.01 -9.14 6.54
N GLU A 373 -0.28 -8.78 6.54
CA GLU A 373 -1.20 -9.17 5.46
C GLU A 373 -2.08 -7.99 5.02
N PRO A 374 -2.05 -7.58 3.74
CA PRO A 374 -2.94 -6.56 3.21
C PRO A 374 -4.40 -7.07 3.17
N ASN A 375 -5.38 -6.16 3.09
CA ASN A 375 -6.81 -6.49 2.87
C ASN A 375 -7.50 -7.39 3.93
N VAL A 376 -6.93 -7.53 5.13
CA VAL A 376 -7.56 -8.33 6.22
C VAL A 376 -8.99 -7.86 6.50
N GLY A 377 -9.26 -6.56 6.44
CA GLY A 377 -10.61 -6.01 6.62
C GLY A 377 -11.62 -6.54 5.61
N GLU A 378 -11.26 -6.60 4.32
CA GLU A 378 -12.18 -7.09 3.29
C GLU A 378 -12.47 -8.59 3.43
N SER A 379 -11.43 -9.40 3.62
CA SER A 379 -11.63 -10.82 3.91
C SER A 379 -12.51 -10.98 5.16
N THR A 380 -12.27 -10.19 6.21
CA THR A 380 -13.06 -10.24 7.45
C THR A 380 -14.54 -9.92 7.21
N GLU A 381 -14.88 -8.92 6.38
CA GLU A 381 -16.29 -8.63 6.03
C GLU A 381 -16.98 -9.86 5.43
N LEU A 382 -16.30 -10.57 4.53
CA LEU A 382 -16.83 -11.79 3.90
C LEU A 382 -17.13 -12.87 4.96
N TYR A 383 -16.19 -13.13 5.87
CA TYR A 383 -16.41 -14.07 6.98
C TYR A 383 -17.54 -13.63 7.91
N VAL A 384 -17.64 -12.35 8.25
CA VAL A 384 -18.73 -11.83 9.10
C VAL A 384 -20.08 -12.12 8.45
N ARG A 385 -20.22 -11.89 7.14
CA ARG A 385 -21.46 -12.18 6.40
C ARG A 385 -21.80 -13.67 6.46
N GLN A 386 -20.83 -14.54 6.17
CA GLN A 386 -21.01 -15.99 6.21
C GLN A 386 -21.43 -16.48 7.61
N LEU A 387 -20.77 -15.99 8.65
CA LEU A 387 -21.06 -16.35 10.04
C LEU A 387 -22.46 -15.92 10.46
N VAL A 388 -22.87 -14.71 10.11
CA VAL A 388 -24.22 -14.20 10.43
C VAL A 388 -25.32 -14.98 9.73
N GLU A 389 -25.03 -15.58 8.57
CA GLU A 389 -25.99 -16.40 7.81
C GLU A 389 -26.12 -17.82 8.37
N THR A 390 -25.04 -18.39 8.89
CA THR A 390 -24.98 -19.80 9.32
C THR A 390 -25.15 -19.99 10.83
N ALA A 391 -24.93 -18.96 11.65
CA ALA A 391 -24.92 -19.07 13.11
C ALA A 391 -26.19 -19.68 13.73
N GLU A 392 -27.36 -19.47 13.12
CA GLU A 392 -28.64 -19.94 13.62
C GLU A 392 -28.93 -21.42 13.29
N GLU A 393 -28.11 -22.05 12.45
CA GLU A 393 -28.20 -23.49 12.11
C GLU A 393 -27.86 -24.38 13.31
N ALA A 394 -27.13 -23.85 14.29
CA ALA A 394 -26.75 -24.55 15.52
C ALA A 394 -27.40 -23.91 16.77
N PRO A 395 -27.81 -24.73 17.77
CA PRO A 395 -28.38 -24.22 19.02
C PRO A 395 -27.34 -23.42 19.82
N PRO A 396 -27.74 -22.36 20.55
CA PRO A 396 -26.83 -21.58 21.39
C PRO A 396 -26.03 -22.43 22.38
N GLY A 397 -24.79 -22.02 22.67
CA GLY A 397 -23.85 -22.71 23.55
C GLY A 397 -22.63 -23.26 22.81
N ASP A 398 -22.06 -24.34 23.34
CA ASP A 398 -20.84 -24.98 22.82
C ASP A 398 -21.03 -25.51 21.39
N ALA A 399 -22.23 -26.04 21.08
CA ALA A 399 -22.57 -26.52 19.75
C ALA A 399 -22.52 -25.40 18.70
N ARG A 400 -22.97 -24.19 19.05
CA ARG A 400 -22.86 -23.03 18.16
C ARG A 400 -21.42 -22.61 17.98
N LEU A 401 -20.61 -22.58 19.04
CA LEU A 401 -19.19 -22.25 18.93
C LEU A 401 -18.48 -23.20 17.96
N ALA A 402 -18.67 -24.51 18.13
CA ALA A 402 -18.09 -25.52 17.26
C ALA A 402 -18.51 -25.32 15.80
N HIS A 403 -19.82 -25.14 15.57
CA HIS A 403 -20.34 -24.92 14.23
C HIS A 403 -19.75 -23.67 13.55
N VAL A 404 -19.68 -22.53 14.25
CA VAL A 404 -19.18 -21.28 13.63
C VAL A 404 -17.68 -21.32 13.38
N VAL A 405 -16.91 -22.01 14.24
CA VAL A 405 -15.47 -22.23 14.01
C VAL A 405 -15.27 -23.14 12.80
N ASP A 406 -16.04 -24.23 12.68
CA ASP A 406 -16.00 -25.12 11.52
C ASP A 406 -16.31 -24.38 10.22
N VAL A 407 -17.38 -23.58 10.20
CA VAL A 407 -17.77 -22.79 9.03
C VAL A 407 -16.66 -21.80 8.65
N ALA A 408 -16.11 -21.08 9.62
CA ALA A 408 -15.07 -20.08 9.36
C ALA A 408 -13.79 -20.72 8.81
N PHE A 409 -13.31 -21.81 9.40
CA PHE A 409 -12.04 -22.42 8.98
C PHE A 409 -12.20 -23.34 7.75
N ALA A 410 -13.38 -23.87 7.47
CA ALA A 410 -13.66 -24.54 6.20
C ALA A 410 -13.58 -23.54 5.03
N LEU A 411 -14.15 -22.35 5.19
CA LEU A 411 -14.04 -21.27 4.21
C LEU A 411 -12.60 -20.76 4.08
N ALA A 412 -11.85 -20.67 5.18
CA ALA A 412 -10.43 -20.33 5.15
C ALA A 412 -9.61 -21.35 4.34
N ALA A 413 -9.85 -22.66 4.55
CA ALA A 413 -9.19 -23.71 3.78
C ALA A 413 -9.48 -23.61 2.27
N GLU A 414 -10.71 -23.28 1.89
CA GLU A 414 -11.10 -23.09 0.48
C GLU A 414 -10.38 -21.89 -0.16
N ARG A 415 -10.36 -20.75 0.55
CA ARG A 415 -9.79 -19.49 0.03
C ARG A 415 -8.26 -19.45 0.05
N SER A 416 -7.64 -20.27 0.89
CA SER A 416 -6.18 -20.40 0.98
C SER A 416 -5.55 -21.04 -0.28
N ALA A 417 -6.37 -21.54 -1.21
CA ALA A 417 -5.89 -21.96 -2.53
C ALA A 417 -5.35 -20.78 -3.37
N THR A 418 -5.87 -19.57 -3.13
CA THR A 418 -5.50 -18.34 -3.86
C THR A 418 -4.75 -17.33 -3.00
N LEU A 419 -5.01 -17.32 -1.70
CA LEU A 419 -4.43 -16.39 -0.72
C LEU A 419 -3.64 -17.14 0.36
N SER A 420 -2.87 -16.41 1.16
CA SER A 420 -2.09 -16.97 2.27
C SER A 420 -3.00 -17.61 3.33
N ALA A 421 -2.69 -18.84 3.78
CA ALA A 421 -3.43 -19.48 4.87
C ALA A 421 -3.42 -18.65 6.15
N LYS A 422 -2.32 -17.92 6.42
CA LYS A 422 -2.22 -17.00 7.57
C LYS A 422 -3.20 -15.84 7.45
N GLN A 423 -3.38 -15.29 6.26
CA GLN A 423 -4.28 -14.17 5.99
C GLN A 423 -5.74 -14.58 6.18
N GLU A 424 -6.14 -15.72 5.61
CA GLU A 424 -7.52 -16.22 5.70
C GLU A 424 -7.86 -16.66 7.14
N ASN A 425 -6.93 -17.31 7.84
CA ASN A 425 -7.10 -17.64 9.26
C ASN A 425 -7.27 -16.40 10.14
N ARG A 426 -6.48 -15.35 9.87
CA ARG A 426 -6.57 -14.08 10.59
C ARG A 426 -7.94 -13.42 10.40
N ALA A 427 -8.42 -13.37 9.16
CA ALA A 427 -9.75 -12.84 8.83
C ALA A 427 -10.88 -13.65 9.50
N ALA A 428 -10.76 -14.97 9.53
CA ALA A 428 -11.70 -15.86 10.22
C ALA A 428 -11.75 -15.58 11.73
N ILE A 429 -10.59 -15.45 12.38
CA ILE A 429 -10.49 -15.14 13.82
C ILE A 429 -11.13 -13.77 14.13
N PHE A 430 -10.80 -12.73 13.35
CA PHE A 430 -11.41 -11.41 13.56
C PHE A 430 -12.92 -11.46 13.39
N ALA A 431 -13.43 -12.15 12.36
CA ALA A 431 -14.86 -12.25 12.13
C ALA A 431 -15.58 -12.98 13.28
N LEU A 432 -15.02 -14.08 13.78
CA LEU A 432 -15.57 -14.79 14.95
C LEU A 432 -15.65 -13.88 16.17
N ALA A 433 -14.58 -13.12 16.46
CA ALA A 433 -14.54 -12.20 17.58
C ALA A 433 -15.48 -11.00 17.44
N ILE A 434 -15.63 -10.45 16.23
CA ILE A 434 -16.55 -9.35 15.91
C ILE A 434 -18.01 -9.78 16.09
N VAL A 435 -18.38 -10.98 15.63
CA VAL A 435 -19.77 -11.47 15.68
C VAL A 435 -20.14 -11.97 17.08
N PHE A 436 -19.25 -12.71 17.74
CA PHE A 436 -19.60 -13.47 18.94
C PHE A 436 -18.88 -13.02 20.23
N GLY A 437 -17.75 -12.32 20.11
CA GLY A 437 -16.95 -11.85 21.25
C GLY A 437 -17.33 -10.44 21.69
N HIS A 438 -16.79 -9.43 20.99
CA HIS A 438 -17.01 -8.02 21.30
C HIS A 438 -16.99 -7.14 20.04
N ARG A 439 -17.92 -6.18 19.97
CA ARG A 439 -18.08 -5.31 18.79
C ARG A 439 -16.87 -4.41 18.52
N ASP A 440 -16.14 -4.03 19.56
CA ASP A 440 -15.03 -3.06 19.44
C ASP A 440 -13.82 -3.67 18.72
N VAL A 441 -13.76 -5.01 18.58
CA VAL A 441 -12.76 -5.72 17.76
C VAL A 441 -12.83 -5.27 16.29
N GLU A 442 -14.00 -4.81 15.81
CA GLU A 442 -14.15 -4.25 14.46
C GLU A 442 -13.17 -3.09 14.22
N SER A 443 -12.88 -2.27 15.23
CA SER A 443 -11.94 -1.15 15.10
C SER A 443 -10.49 -1.58 14.80
N LEU A 444 -10.14 -2.85 15.01
CA LEU A 444 -8.81 -3.37 14.70
C LEU A 444 -8.61 -3.66 13.22
N VAL A 445 -9.68 -3.94 12.48
CA VAL A 445 -9.65 -4.31 11.05
C VAL A 445 -10.32 -3.28 10.15
N GLY A 446 -10.90 -2.24 10.75
CA GLY A 446 -11.65 -1.19 10.07
C GLY A 446 -13.12 -1.53 9.98
N ARG A 447 -13.90 -0.62 9.39
CA ARG A 447 -15.35 -0.79 9.29
C ARG A 447 -15.69 -1.89 8.28
N VAL A 448 -15.90 -3.10 8.78
CA VAL A 448 -16.29 -4.29 8.01
C VAL A 448 -17.79 -4.55 8.04
N THR A 449 -18.55 -3.80 8.85
CA THR A 449 -20.00 -3.95 8.97
C THR A 449 -20.79 -2.69 8.63
N ASP A 450 -21.78 -2.87 7.76
CA ASP A 450 -22.83 -1.87 7.54
C ASP A 450 -23.89 -1.91 8.67
N ASP A 451 -24.80 -0.93 8.67
CA ASP A 451 -25.83 -0.80 9.71
C ASP A 451 -26.82 -1.98 9.71
N ALA A 452 -27.06 -2.59 8.55
CA ALA A 452 -27.96 -3.74 8.41
C ALA A 452 -27.31 -5.00 9.00
N LEU A 453 -26.03 -5.23 8.71
CA LEU A 453 -25.25 -6.35 9.22
C LEU A 453 -25.10 -6.25 10.74
N ARG A 454 -24.79 -5.06 11.29
CA ARG A 454 -24.76 -4.85 12.75
C ARG A 454 -26.09 -5.15 13.44
N LYS A 455 -27.21 -4.88 12.79
CA LYS A 455 -28.53 -5.21 13.32
C LYS A 455 -28.76 -6.73 13.37
N ARG A 456 -28.28 -7.47 12.37
CA ARG A 456 -28.33 -8.94 12.32
C ARG A 456 -27.36 -9.62 13.29
N MET A 457 -26.20 -9.02 13.54
CA MET A 457 -25.19 -9.55 14.47
C MET A 457 -25.57 -9.40 15.94
N ARG A 458 -26.23 -8.28 16.30
CA ARG A 458 -26.60 -7.98 17.69
C ARG A 458 -27.25 -9.15 18.45
N PRO A 459 -28.24 -9.88 17.91
CA PRO A 459 -28.82 -11.03 18.61
C PRO A 459 -27.89 -12.25 18.72
N LEU A 460 -26.81 -12.31 17.95
CA LEU A 460 -25.84 -13.41 17.96
C LEU A 460 -24.75 -13.23 19.04
N MET A 461 -24.50 -11.99 19.49
CA MET A 461 -23.55 -11.72 20.57
C MET A 461 -23.91 -12.48 21.85
N GLY A 462 -22.95 -13.21 22.42
CA GLY A 462 -23.17 -14.03 23.62
C GLY A 462 -24.10 -15.23 23.41
N THR A 463 -24.25 -15.72 22.17
CA THR A 463 -24.98 -16.97 21.88
C THR A 463 -24.08 -18.20 21.78
N VAL A 464 -22.76 -18.00 21.71
CA VAL A 464 -21.76 -19.07 21.79
C VAL A 464 -21.32 -19.25 23.25
N ALA A 465 -20.88 -20.46 23.58
CA ALA A 465 -20.26 -20.77 24.86
C ALA A 465 -19.02 -21.64 24.64
N LEU A 466 -18.10 -21.58 25.60
CA LEU A 466 -16.92 -22.42 25.68
C LEU A 466 -17.04 -23.16 27.01
N ARG A 467 -17.22 -24.48 26.99
CA ARG A 467 -17.44 -25.29 28.19
C ARG A 467 -18.62 -24.77 29.01
N ASP A 468 -19.74 -24.54 28.32
CA ASP A 468 -21.02 -24.03 28.83
C ASP A 468 -20.99 -22.58 29.36
N ARG A 469 -19.87 -21.86 29.20
CA ARG A 469 -19.70 -20.47 29.65
C ARG A 469 -19.51 -19.48 28.51
N ARG A 470 -20.34 -18.44 28.51
CA ARG A 470 -20.39 -17.40 27.44
C ARG A 470 -19.28 -16.36 27.58
N ASP A 471 -18.94 -16.04 28.82
CA ASP A 471 -17.82 -15.19 29.20
C ASP A 471 -16.49 -15.82 28.78
N TRP A 472 -16.26 -17.11 29.04
CA TRP A 472 -15.06 -17.81 28.55
C TRP A 472 -14.95 -17.82 27.03
N ALA A 473 -16.05 -17.99 26.31
CA ALA A 473 -16.04 -17.87 24.84
C ALA A 473 -15.65 -16.46 24.38
N ARG A 474 -16.11 -15.42 25.08
CA ARG A 474 -15.72 -14.04 24.79
C ARG A 474 -14.22 -13.83 25.03
N HIS A 475 -13.70 -14.25 26.17
CA HIS A 475 -12.27 -14.20 26.51
C HIS A 475 -11.42 -14.88 25.44
N TRP A 476 -11.77 -16.12 25.09
CA TRP A 476 -11.09 -16.90 24.07
C TRP A 476 -11.08 -16.23 22.70
N LEU A 477 -12.23 -15.75 22.22
CA LEU A 477 -12.35 -15.11 20.90
C LEU A 477 -11.65 -13.74 20.82
N VAL A 478 -11.85 -12.89 21.82
CA VAL A 478 -11.27 -11.53 21.84
C VAL A 478 -9.75 -11.62 21.98
N SER A 479 -9.26 -12.51 22.83
CA SER A 479 -7.83 -12.80 22.96
C SER A 479 -7.20 -13.29 21.66
N ALA A 480 -7.87 -14.20 20.96
CA ALA A 480 -7.41 -14.68 19.65
C ALA A 480 -7.34 -13.54 18.64
N ALA A 481 -8.35 -12.67 18.57
CA ALA A 481 -8.36 -11.54 17.65
C ALA A 481 -7.27 -10.51 17.96
N ILE A 482 -7.05 -10.19 19.24
CA ILE A 482 -5.98 -9.28 19.65
C ILE A 482 -4.63 -9.89 19.27
N GLU A 483 -4.36 -11.17 19.55
CA GLU A 483 -3.12 -11.85 19.12
C GLU A 483 -2.96 -11.81 17.58
N ALA A 484 -4.04 -12.08 16.86
CA ALA A 484 -4.08 -12.10 15.39
C ALA A 484 -3.78 -10.73 14.73
N THR A 485 -3.76 -9.62 15.47
CA THR A 485 -3.22 -8.35 14.96
C THR A 485 -1.72 -8.44 14.62
N GLY A 486 -0.98 -9.31 15.30
CA GLY A 486 0.48 -9.39 15.21
C GLY A 486 1.24 -8.28 15.96
N ILE A 487 0.54 -7.43 16.73
CA ILE A 487 1.13 -6.27 17.42
C ILE A 487 1.44 -6.58 18.90
N GLY A 488 2.70 -6.81 19.25
CA GLY A 488 3.18 -6.96 20.64
C GLY A 488 3.37 -8.40 21.13
N ASP A 489 3.61 -8.60 22.43
CA ASP A 489 3.84 -9.94 23.00
C ASP A 489 2.61 -10.49 23.75
N ALA A 490 2.39 -11.80 23.65
CA ALA A 490 1.23 -12.49 24.21
C ALA A 490 1.01 -12.28 25.72
N SER A 491 2.08 -12.17 26.52
CA SER A 491 1.98 -12.05 27.99
C SER A 491 1.48 -10.69 28.46
N GLU A 492 1.78 -9.64 27.70
CA GLU A 492 1.41 -8.27 28.01
C GLU A 492 -0.04 -7.97 27.62
N ARG A 493 -0.47 -8.55 26.50
CA ARG A 493 -1.85 -8.45 26.00
C ARG A 493 -2.87 -9.00 27.00
N LEU A 494 -2.52 -9.99 27.83
CA LEU A 494 -3.42 -10.62 28.81
C LEU A 494 -3.95 -9.62 29.85
N GLY A 495 -3.16 -8.63 30.27
CA GLY A 495 -3.63 -7.57 31.18
C GLY A 495 -4.64 -6.64 30.50
N THR A 496 -4.33 -6.21 29.29
CA THR A 496 -5.19 -5.35 28.44
C THR A 496 -6.52 -6.00 28.06
N ILE A 497 -6.48 -7.28 27.68
CA ILE A 497 -7.68 -8.07 27.32
C ILE A 497 -8.68 -8.07 28.48
N LYS A 498 -8.18 -8.27 29.71
CA LYS A 498 -9.00 -8.27 30.91
C LYS A 498 -9.69 -6.92 31.12
N GLU A 499 -8.94 -5.82 31.02
CA GLU A 499 -9.50 -4.47 31.18
C GLU A 499 -10.55 -4.13 30.10
N GLN A 500 -10.36 -4.58 28.86
CA GLN A 500 -11.32 -4.37 27.77
C GLN A 500 -12.63 -5.14 27.94
N ILE A 501 -12.57 -6.37 28.47
CA ILE A 501 -13.76 -7.21 28.68
C ILE A 501 -14.50 -6.82 29.97
N ASP A 502 -13.77 -6.43 31.02
CA ASP A 502 -14.32 -6.12 32.35
C ASP A 502 -14.80 -4.66 32.51
N ALA A 503 -14.45 -3.75 31.59
CA ALA A 503 -14.83 -2.32 31.67
C ALA A 503 -16.35 -2.04 31.73
N GLY A 504 -17.20 -3.03 31.45
CA GLY A 504 -18.66 -2.92 31.47
C GLY A 504 -19.37 -3.46 32.73
N GLU A 505 -18.69 -4.27 33.55
CA GLU A 505 -19.29 -4.96 34.70
C GLU A 505 -18.41 -4.71 35.93
N GLY A 506 -18.95 -4.08 36.97
CA GLY A 506 -18.20 -3.79 38.21
C GLY A 506 -17.46 -5.04 38.69
N GLY A 507 -16.12 -4.97 38.70
CA GLY A 507 -15.23 -6.11 38.61
C GLY A 507 -15.59 -7.31 39.50
N SER A 508 -15.65 -8.50 38.87
CA SER A 508 -15.93 -9.79 39.50
C SER A 508 -14.76 -10.35 40.31
N GLY A 509 -13.56 -9.75 40.20
CA GLY A 509 -12.31 -10.19 40.81
C GLY A 509 -11.32 -10.77 39.80
N PHE A 510 -10.23 -11.35 40.28
CA PHE A 510 -9.26 -12.09 39.48
C PHE A 510 -9.72 -13.53 39.25
N SER A 511 -9.58 -14.02 38.02
CA SER A 511 -10.02 -15.35 37.59
C SER A 511 -8.93 -16.04 36.78
N PHE A 512 -8.46 -17.18 37.29
CA PHE A 512 -7.50 -18.01 36.56
C PHE A 512 -8.16 -18.78 35.41
N ALA A 513 -9.46 -19.04 35.47
CA ALA A 513 -10.14 -19.69 34.34
C ALA A 513 -10.33 -18.74 33.17
N ASP A 514 -10.65 -17.46 33.42
CA ASP A 514 -10.69 -16.43 32.36
C ASP A 514 -9.31 -16.29 31.73
N LEU A 515 -8.25 -16.22 32.55
CA LEU A 515 -6.87 -16.19 32.07
C LEU A 515 -6.49 -17.43 31.25
N ALA A 516 -6.99 -18.60 31.62
CA ALA A 516 -6.76 -19.84 30.86
C ALA A 516 -7.50 -19.83 29.52
N ALA A 517 -8.72 -19.30 29.48
CA ALA A 517 -9.48 -19.09 28.23
C ALA A 517 -8.78 -18.06 27.32
N ASP A 518 -8.28 -16.97 27.87
CA ASP A 518 -7.51 -15.97 27.13
C ASP A 518 -6.26 -16.60 26.48
N ARG A 519 -5.48 -17.33 27.28
CA ARG A 519 -4.26 -18.02 26.81
C ARG A 519 -4.54 -19.08 25.75
N ALA A 520 -5.65 -19.82 25.87
CA ALA A 520 -6.11 -20.74 24.84
C ALA A 520 -6.41 -20.00 23.52
N GLY A 521 -7.08 -18.85 23.58
CA GLY A 521 -7.38 -18.02 22.42
C GLY A 521 -6.13 -17.45 21.75
N ILE A 522 -5.20 -16.91 22.54
CA ILE A 522 -3.89 -16.47 22.05
C ILE A 522 -3.16 -17.61 21.33
N ARG A 523 -3.12 -18.80 21.93
CA ARG A 523 -2.40 -19.93 21.36
C ARG A 523 -3.02 -20.42 20.05
N LEU A 524 -4.35 -20.38 19.93
CA LEU A 524 -5.04 -20.61 18.66
C LEU A 524 -4.52 -19.63 17.60
N ALA A 525 -4.52 -18.32 17.90
CA ALA A 525 -4.08 -17.30 16.95
C ALA A 525 -2.60 -17.44 16.57
N VAL A 526 -1.75 -17.84 17.52
CA VAL A 526 -0.33 -18.13 17.27
C VAL A 526 -0.18 -19.24 16.22
N VAL A 527 -0.82 -20.40 16.44
CA VAL A 527 -0.78 -21.54 15.52
C VAL A 527 -1.40 -21.16 14.17
N ALA A 528 -2.45 -20.35 14.19
CA ALA A 528 -3.19 -19.94 13.00
C ALA A 528 -2.44 -18.95 12.09
N THR A 529 -1.49 -18.17 12.62
CA THR A 529 -0.94 -16.99 11.91
C THR A 529 0.59 -16.86 11.90
N ARG A 530 1.34 -17.52 12.81
CA ARG A 530 2.80 -17.30 12.90
C ARG A 530 3.61 -18.12 11.92
N ASP A 531 3.23 -19.37 11.65
CA ASP A 531 3.89 -20.24 10.69
C ASP A 531 2.92 -20.70 9.60
N LEU A 532 3.39 -20.81 8.35
CA LEU A 532 2.51 -21.13 7.23
C LEU A 532 2.07 -22.60 7.26
N ALA A 533 2.99 -23.52 7.60
CA ALA A 533 2.66 -24.93 7.66
C ALA A 533 1.70 -25.22 8.82
N GLN A 534 1.92 -24.58 9.98
CA GLN A 534 0.97 -24.67 11.11
C GLN A 534 -0.40 -24.08 10.77
N ALA A 535 -0.45 -22.96 10.05
CA ALA A 535 -1.70 -22.34 9.60
C ALA A 535 -2.52 -23.27 8.68
N GLU A 536 -1.86 -23.95 7.75
CA GLU A 536 -2.47 -24.94 6.85
C GLU A 536 -2.90 -26.21 7.59
N GLU A 537 -2.09 -26.71 8.52
CA GLU A 537 -2.42 -27.88 9.35
C GLU A 537 -3.64 -27.61 10.23
N LEU A 538 -3.73 -26.41 10.82
CA LEU A 538 -4.89 -25.98 11.59
C LEU A 538 -6.17 -25.98 10.74
N GLN A 539 -6.11 -25.44 9.52
CA GLN A 539 -7.25 -25.46 8.60
C GLN A 539 -7.70 -26.89 8.29
N GLN A 540 -6.77 -27.80 7.98
CA GLN A 540 -7.07 -29.21 7.71
C GLN A 540 -7.64 -29.93 8.94
N ARG A 541 -7.23 -29.53 10.14
CA ARG A 541 -7.74 -30.05 11.40
C ARG A 541 -9.18 -29.60 11.64
N LEU A 542 -9.44 -28.30 11.54
CA LEU A 542 -10.77 -27.71 11.74
C LEU A 542 -11.76 -28.08 10.64
N ALA A 543 -11.29 -28.33 9.41
CA ALA A 543 -12.13 -28.90 8.34
C ALA A 543 -12.68 -30.32 8.66
N ARG A 544 -12.09 -31.02 9.64
CA ARG A 544 -12.57 -32.32 10.12
C ARG A 544 -13.51 -32.21 11.33
N GLY A 545 -13.74 -30.99 11.82
CA GLY A 545 -14.62 -30.69 12.95
C GLY A 545 -13.87 -30.15 14.17
N PHE A 546 -14.45 -29.16 14.81
CA PHE A 546 -13.95 -28.52 16.02
C PHE A 546 -14.33 -29.33 17.25
N VAL A 547 -13.33 -29.63 18.07
CA VAL A 547 -13.49 -30.30 19.37
C VAL A 547 -12.92 -29.38 20.43
N VAL A 548 -13.77 -28.93 21.37
CA VAL A 548 -13.40 -27.95 22.41
C VAL A 548 -12.14 -28.36 23.17
N ASP A 549 -12.02 -29.64 23.55
CA ASP A 549 -10.87 -30.15 24.33
C ASP A 549 -9.52 -30.00 23.63
N ASP A 550 -9.54 -29.92 22.30
CA ASP A 550 -8.33 -29.73 21.51
C ASP A 550 -7.85 -28.28 21.48
N PHE A 551 -8.69 -27.33 21.89
CA PHE A 551 -8.43 -25.90 21.81
C PHE A 551 -8.61 -25.16 23.14
N CYS A 552 -9.23 -25.79 24.14
CA CYS A 552 -9.33 -25.29 25.51
C CYS A 552 -9.46 -26.46 26.51
N PRO A 553 -8.48 -26.65 27.41
CA PRO A 553 -8.50 -27.74 28.37
C PRO A 553 -9.59 -27.53 29.43
N PRO A 554 -9.85 -28.52 30.31
CA PRO A 554 -10.64 -28.29 31.50
C PRO A 554 -10.06 -27.17 32.38
N ILE A 555 -10.86 -26.13 32.58
CA ILE A 555 -10.51 -24.92 33.35
C ILE A 555 -11.52 -24.59 34.45
N SER A 556 -12.59 -25.37 34.60
CA SER A 556 -13.64 -25.14 35.61
C SER A 556 -13.23 -25.41 37.05
N ASP A 557 -12.10 -26.09 37.26
CA ASP A 557 -11.48 -26.32 38.56
C ASP A 557 -10.51 -25.19 38.97
N LEU A 558 -10.26 -24.22 38.09
CA LEU A 558 -9.34 -23.12 38.38
C LEU A 558 -9.98 -22.08 39.32
N PRO A 559 -9.18 -21.41 40.19
CA PRO A 559 -9.71 -20.42 41.11
C PRO A 559 -10.25 -19.18 40.40
N GLU A 560 -11.43 -18.72 40.80
CA GLU A 560 -12.10 -17.52 40.26
C GLU A 560 -12.64 -16.61 41.36
N GLY A 561 -13.02 -15.39 40.99
CA GLY A 561 -13.71 -14.43 41.87
C GLY A 561 -12.84 -13.91 43.01
N LEU A 562 -11.51 -13.92 42.85
CA LEU A 562 -10.57 -13.50 43.89
C LEU A 562 -10.56 -11.97 43.99
N THR A 563 -10.83 -11.42 45.17
CA THR A 563 -10.55 -10.00 45.42
C THR A 563 -9.04 -9.72 45.34
N ALA A 564 -8.65 -8.45 45.17
CA ALA A 564 -7.24 -8.08 45.16
C ALA A 564 -6.50 -8.54 46.44
N ALA A 565 -7.16 -8.39 47.61
CA ALA A 565 -6.59 -8.84 48.88
C ALA A 565 -6.43 -10.37 48.95
N GLU A 566 -7.41 -11.14 48.48
CA GLU A 566 -7.32 -12.61 48.44
C GLU A 566 -6.29 -13.09 47.42
N PHE A 567 -6.16 -12.39 46.29
CA PHE A 567 -5.13 -12.68 45.29
C PHE A 567 -3.73 -12.43 45.87
N ASP A 568 -3.50 -11.28 46.50
CA ASP A 568 -2.23 -10.95 47.13
C ASP A 568 -1.88 -11.90 48.29
N GLU A 569 -2.87 -12.24 49.13
CA GLU A 569 -2.66 -13.17 50.24
C GLU A 569 -2.28 -14.57 49.74
N ARG A 570 -3.04 -15.11 48.76
CA ARG A 570 -2.89 -16.49 48.30
C ARG A 570 -1.78 -16.67 47.28
N TYR A 571 -1.55 -15.68 46.43
CA TYR A 571 -0.64 -15.78 45.28
C TYR A 571 0.47 -14.73 45.27
N GLY A 572 0.46 -13.72 46.14
CA GLY A 572 1.60 -12.82 46.36
C GLY A 572 1.88 -11.79 45.27
N GLY A 573 0.96 -11.62 44.31
CA GLY A 573 1.15 -10.75 43.15
C GLY A 573 1.70 -11.47 41.93
N ALA A 574 1.89 -10.74 40.83
CA ALA A 574 2.32 -11.30 39.54
C ALA A 574 3.77 -11.85 39.54
N ASP A 575 4.62 -11.38 40.47
CA ASP A 575 6.02 -11.79 40.57
C ASP A 575 6.30 -12.91 41.57
N ASP A 576 5.31 -13.33 42.34
CA ASP A 576 5.45 -14.38 43.34
C ASP A 576 5.39 -15.77 42.69
N GLU A 577 6.18 -16.69 43.25
CA GLU A 577 6.33 -18.04 42.74
C GLU A 577 5.00 -18.80 42.69
N ARG A 578 4.08 -18.55 43.64
CA ARG A 578 2.77 -19.20 43.70
C ARG A 578 1.91 -18.86 42.49
N TYR A 579 1.92 -17.60 42.07
CA TYR A 579 1.26 -17.18 40.84
C TYR A 579 1.91 -17.85 39.62
N ARG A 580 3.24 -17.78 39.51
CA ARG A 580 3.99 -18.39 38.38
C ARG A 580 3.76 -19.89 38.27
N MET A 581 3.63 -20.62 39.39
CA MET A 581 3.28 -22.03 39.40
C MET A 581 1.88 -22.29 38.82
N MET A 582 0.89 -21.46 39.15
CA MET A 582 -0.45 -21.57 38.59
C MET A 582 -0.46 -21.28 37.08
N ILE A 583 0.30 -20.28 36.64
CA ILE A 583 0.51 -19.96 35.22
C ILE A 583 1.17 -21.14 34.48
N ALA A 584 2.20 -21.75 35.09
CA ALA A 584 2.89 -22.90 34.52
C ALA A 584 1.98 -24.14 34.42
N GLU A 585 1.08 -24.33 35.39
CA GLU A 585 0.05 -25.38 35.36
C GLU A 585 -0.95 -25.15 34.21
N ILE A 586 -1.46 -23.93 34.05
CA ILE A 586 -2.33 -23.57 32.91
C ILE A 586 -1.59 -23.84 31.58
N ASP A 587 -0.34 -23.42 31.46
CA ASP A 587 0.47 -23.67 30.26
C ASP A 587 0.72 -25.17 30.02
N ALA A 588 0.85 -25.97 31.08
CA ALA A 588 0.99 -27.41 30.99
C ALA A 588 -0.28 -28.08 30.45
N ARG A 589 -1.46 -27.64 30.90
CA ARG A 589 -2.74 -28.11 30.37
C ARG A 589 -2.90 -27.73 28.90
N LEU A 590 -2.57 -26.48 28.52
CA LEU A 590 -2.64 -26.02 27.14
C LEU A 590 -1.71 -26.77 26.18
N ARG A 591 -0.55 -27.26 26.66
CA ARG A 591 0.35 -28.12 25.85
C ARG A 591 -0.25 -29.49 25.50
N GLN A 592 -1.27 -29.94 26.23
CA GLN A 592 -1.93 -31.22 25.98
C GLN A 592 -3.00 -31.13 24.88
N CYS A 593 -3.52 -29.93 24.63
CA CYS A 593 -4.49 -29.64 23.58
C CYS A 593 -3.90 -29.89 22.19
N ASP A 594 -4.37 -30.92 21.49
CA ASP A 594 -3.81 -31.34 20.20
C ASP A 594 -4.03 -30.31 19.08
N GLY A 595 -4.99 -29.39 19.22
CA GLY A 595 -5.25 -28.30 18.27
C GLY A 595 -4.36 -27.09 18.45
N LEU A 596 -3.55 -27.06 19.52
CA LEU A 596 -2.66 -25.94 19.88
C LEU A 596 -1.16 -26.31 19.80
N LYS A 597 -0.85 -27.40 19.09
CA LYS A 597 0.52 -27.96 18.95
C LYS A 597 1.21 -27.47 17.69
#